data_AF-A0A316YJL5-F1
#
_entry.id   AF-A0A316YJL5-F1
#
_cell.length_a   1.000
_cell.length_b   1.000
_cell.length_c   1.000
_cell.angle_alpha   90.00
_cell.angle_beta   90.00
_cell.angle_gamma   90.00
#
_symmetry.space_group_name_H-M   'P 1'
#
loop_
_entity.id
_entity.type
_entity.pdbx_description
1 polymer ?
#
loop_
_entity_poly.entity_id
_entity_poly.type
_entity_poly.pdbx_seq_one_letter_code
_entity_poly.pdbx_strand_id
1 'polypeptide(L)'
;MAGTTTTMAGHVHGYCACGRLRYTIDCSNLDSDLTLSAFCHCSRCQRINGAPFVHSLHLKYPAVTWDPKPEKQSGDPPRAPETGFSAQVETYESLPGKKWKLRCKTCGSPMGTWNGERSKWTIWPNTIARKPTEKTSGNLAEGPFDIPADILPRFKANHHQFYGPWRTMDVYDGLDKFVGYKDISQKVDDEGRALDS
;
A
#
# COMPACT_ATOMS: atom_id res chain seq x y z
N MET A 1 4.39 13.58 -31.45
CA MET A 1 3.85 12.22 -31.58
C MET A 1 3.39 11.77 -30.20
N ALA A 2 2.09 11.66 -29.99
CA ALA A 2 1.53 11.21 -28.72
C ALA A 2 1.75 9.70 -28.62
N GLY A 3 2.62 9.26 -27.71
CA GLY A 3 2.82 7.84 -27.42
C GLY A 3 1.57 7.27 -26.79
N THR A 4 0.91 6.37 -27.49
CA THR A 4 -0.19 5.55 -26.99
C THR A 4 0.32 4.73 -25.81
N THR A 5 -0.09 5.12 -24.60
CA THR A 5 0.21 4.37 -23.37
C THR A 5 -0.57 3.07 -23.44
N THR A 6 0.13 1.95 -23.64
CA THR A 6 -0.48 0.62 -23.57
C THR A 6 -1.05 0.44 -22.16
N THR A 7 -2.37 0.39 -22.05
CA THR A 7 -3.08 -0.02 -20.83
C THR A 7 -2.55 -1.39 -20.41
N MET A 8 -1.89 -1.46 -19.25
CA MET A 8 -1.44 -2.72 -18.66
C MET A 8 -2.65 -3.46 -18.09
N ALA A 9 -3.35 -4.18 -18.95
CA ALA A 9 -4.49 -5.00 -18.56
C ALA A 9 -4.00 -6.13 -17.65
N GLY A 10 -4.39 -6.10 -16.38
CA GLY A 10 -4.00 -7.12 -15.41
C GLY A 10 -4.65 -6.91 -14.05
N HIS A 11 -4.71 -7.99 -13.29
CA HIS A 11 -5.11 -7.97 -11.89
C HIS A 11 -3.91 -8.36 -11.04
N VAL A 12 -3.71 -7.68 -9.92
CA VAL A 12 -2.76 -8.07 -8.89
C VAL A 12 -3.53 -8.48 -7.65
N HIS A 13 -3.28 -9.69 -7.17
CA HIS A 13 -3.98 -10.24 -6.00
C HIS A 13 -3.13 -10.07 -4.74
N GLY A 14 -3.78 -9.95 -3.60
CA GLY A 14 -3.12 -10.01 -2.31
C GLY A 14 -4.01 -10.57 -1.21
N TYR A 15 -3.40 -10.92 -0.09
CA TYR A 15 -4.06 -11.54 1.03
C TYR A 15 -3.31 -11.35 2.35
N CYS A 16 -4.04 -11.45 3.45
CA CYS A 16 -3.47 -11.47 4.80
C CYS A 16 -2.69 -12.77 5.06
N ALA A 17 -1.94 -12.84 6.16
CA ALA A 17 -1.10 -14.02 6.46
C ALA A 17 -1.89 -15.34 6.55
N CYS A 18 -3.16 -15.32 7.00
CA CYS A 18 -3.99 -16.53 7.04
C CYS A 18 -4.81 -16.78 5.76
N GLY A 19 -4.71 -15.90 4.75
CA GLY A 19 -5.39 -16.04 3.47
C GLY A 19 -6.91 -15.78 3.47
N ARG A 20 -7.52 -15.46 4.63
CA ARG A 20 -8.99 -15.26 4.75
C ARG A 20 -9.47 -13.89 4.29
N LEU A 21 -8.62 -12.87 4.39
CA LEU A 21 -8.87 -11.55 3.86
C LEU A 21 -8.02 -11.37 2.60
N ARG A 22 -8.67 -11.07 1.48
CA ARG A 22 -8.06 -10.96 0.16
C ARG A 22 -8.46 -9.65 -0.50
N TYR A 23 -7.67 -9.22 -1.47
CA TYR A 23 -8.02 -8.11 -2.33
C TYR A 23 -7.50 -8.34 -3.75
N THR A 24 -8.09 -7.61 -4.67
CA THR A 24 -7.64 -7.49 -6.06
C THR A 24 -7.40 -6.02 -6.37
N ILE A 25 -6.25 -5.72 -6.96
CA ILE A 25 -5.95 -4.42 -7.57
C ILE A 25 -6.20 -4.54 -9.06
N ASP A 26 -7.13 -3.74 -9.58
CA ASP A 26 -7.31 -3.56 -11.03
C ASP A 26 -6.22 -2.62 -11.55
N CYS A 27 -5.42 -3.12 -12.50
CA CYS A 27 -4.31 -2.38 -13.10
C CYS A 27 -4.63 -1.82 -14.49
N SER A 28 -5.86 -1.98 -14.98
CA SER A 28 -6.30 -1.46 -16.28
C SER A 28 -6.05 0.04 -16.45
N ASN A 29 -6.16 0.82 -15.37
CA ASN A 29 -5.95 2.27 -15.35
C ASN A 29 -4.82 2.72 -14.40
N LEU A 30 -3.79 1.87 -14.24
CA LEU A 30 -2.75 2.05 -13.23
C LEU A 30 -2.06 3.41 -13.26
N ASP A 31 -1.86 4.00 -14.44
CA ASP A 31 -1.28 5.34 -14.61
C ASP A 31 -2.03 6.43 -13.86
N SER A 32 -3.35 6.33 -13.86
CA SER A 32 -4.19 7.32 -13.21
C SER A 32 -4.49 6.93 -11.76
N ASP A 33 -4.50 5.64 -11.44
CA ASP A 33 -5.01 5.14 -10.17
C ASP A 33 -3.93 4.94 -9.11
N LEU A 34 -2.72 4.52 -9.50
CA LEU A 34 -1.57 4.43 -8.60
C LEU A 34 -0.88 5.79 -8.52
N THR A 35 -1.20 6.53 -7.45
CA THR A 35 -0.74 7.91 -7.25
C THR A 35 0.55 8.03 -6.43
N LEU A 36 0.99 6.95 -5.78
CA LEU A 36 2.21 6.94 -4.97
C LEU A 36 2.72 5.52 -4.74
N SER A 37 4.04 5.32 -4.80
CA SER A 37 4.73 4.11 -4.33
C SER A 37 5.99 4.52 -3.58
N ALA A 38 5.98 4.40 -2.25
CA ALA A 38 7.06 4.94 -1.40
C ALA A 38 7.27 4.12 -0.14
N PHE A 39 8.47 4.23 0.44
CA PHE A 39 8.73 3.81 1.82
C PHE A 39 8.31 4.90 2.79
N CYS A 40 7.35 4.58 3.66
CA CYS A 40 6.84 5.47 4.68
C CYS A 40 7.51 5.20 6.03
N HIS A 41 8.15 6.23 6.57
CA HIS A 41 8.91 6.17 7.82
C HIS A 41 8.16 6.72 9.03
N CYS A 42 6.91 7.15 8.90
CA CYS A 42 6.23 7.79 10.05
C CYS A 42 6.04 6.80 11.23
N SER A 43 6.18 7.32 12.45
CA SER A 43 6.10 6.53 13.70
C SER A 43 4.82 5.70 13.81
N ARG A 44 3.71 6.19 13.28
CA ARG A 44 2.45 5.45 13.24
C ARG A 44 2.54 4.21 12.36
N CYS A 45 3.08 4.33 11.14
CA CYS A 45 3.25 3.19 10.24
C CYS A 45 4.24 2.18 10.81
N GLN A 46 5.33 2.65 11.42
CA GLN A 46 6.32 1.80 12.10
C GLN A 46 5.67 0.97 13.21
N ARG A 47 5.01 1.62 14.18
CA ARG A 47 4.39 0.94 15.32
C ARG A 47 3.28 -0.04 14.92
N ILE A 48 2.50 0.31 13.90
CA ILE A 48 1.40 -0.53 13.42
C ILE A 48 1.90 -1.85 12.82
N ASN A 49 3.02 -1.78 12.11
CA ASN A 49 3.59 -2.91 11.38
C ASN A 49 4.72 -3.62 12.13
N GLY A 50 5.24 -3.02 13.21
CA GLY A 50 6.42 -3.52 13.91
C GLY A 50 7.68 -3.48 13.04
N ALA A 51 7.82 -2.48 12.17
CA ALA A 51 8.90 -2.40 11.17
C ALA A 51 9.55 -1.00 11.15
N PRO A 52 10.84 -0.87 10.75
CA PRO A 52 11.53 0.41 10.60
C PRO A 52 10.86 1.40 9.64
N PHE A 53 10.20 0.86 8.61
CA PHE A 53 9.40 1.58 7.63
C PHE A 53 8.49 0.59 6.89
N VAL A 54 7.56 1.11 6.10
CA VAL A 54 6.64 0.29 5.32
C VAL A 54 6.58 0.75 3.88
N HIS A 55 6.57 -0.18 2.94
CA HIS A 55 6.24 0.14 1.56
C HIS A 55 4.73 0.39 1.45
N SER A 56 4.35 1.50 0.82
CA SER A 56 2.96 1.91 0.64
C SER A 56 2.65 2.25 -0.81
N LEU A 57 1.54 1.71 -1.32
CA LEU A 57 0.92 2.10 -2.58
C LEU A 57 -0.32 2.92 -2.30
N HIS A 58 -0.45 4.11 -2.88
CA HIS A 58 -1.70 4.88 -2.81
C HIS A 58 -2.52 4.70 -4.08
N LEU A 59 -3.68 4.07 -3.93
CA LEU A 59 -4.59 3.72 -5.03
C LEU A 59 -5.91 4.47 -4.87
N LYS A 60 -6.54 4.85 -5.98
CA LYS A 60 -7.92 5.38 -5.93
C LYS A 60 -8.91 4.29 -5.52
N TYR A 61 -10.05 4.69 -4.98
CA TYR A 61 -11.11 3.77 -4.53
C TYR A 61 -11.46 2.63 -5.52
N PRO A 62 -11.79 2.89 -6.81
CA PRO A 62 -12.25 1.84 -7.71
C PRO A 62 -11.18 0.80 -8.05
N ALA A 63 -9.90 1.13 -7.85
CA ALA A 63 -8.80 0.24 -8.20
C ALA A 63 -8.65 -0.95 -7.25
N VAL A 64 -9.34 -0.99 -6.10
CA VAL A 64 -9.20 -2.09 -5.13
C VAL A 64 -10.56 -2.66 -4.75
N THR A 65 -10.69 -3.97 -4.91
CA THR A 65 -11.85 -4.74 -4.42
C THR A 65 -11.41 -5.73 -3.35
N TRP A 66 -12.20 -5.85 -2.28
CA TRP A 66 -11.94 -6.78 -1.17
C TRP A 66 -12.78 -8.05 -1.28
N ASP A 67 -12.23 -9.16 -0.79
CA ASP A 67 -12.87 -10.47 -0.70
C ASP A 67 -12.64 -11.08 0.71
N PRO A 68 -13.67 -11.64 1.38
CA PRO A 68 -15.08 -11.65 0.97
C PRO A 68 -15.67 -10.25 0.90
N LYS A 69 -16.56 -10.01 -0.07
CA LYS A 69 -17.26 -8.73 -0.21
C LYS A 69 -18.07 -8.41 1.07
N PRO A 70 -18.29 -7.13 1.39
CA PRO A 70 -19.17 -6.77 2.49
C PRO A 70 -20.63 -7.12 2.13
N GLU A 71 -21.46 -7.35 3.14
CA GLU A 71 -22.88 -7.70 2.96
C GLU A 71 -23.68 -6.59 2.26
N LYS A 72 -23.28 -5.33 2.49
CA LYS A 72 -23.77 -4.15 1.78
C LYS A 72 -22.58 -3.42 1.15
N GLN A 73 -22.58 -3.28 -0.17
CA GLN A 73 -21.58 -2.52 -0.92
C GLN A 73 -22.26 -1.31 -1.57
N SER A 74 -21.85 -0.09 -1.19
CA SER A 74 -22.23 1.12 -1.93
C SER A 74 -21.40 1.23 -3.21
N GLY A 75 -22.01 1.75 -4.28
CA GLY A 75 -21.27 2.13 -5.49
C GLY A 75 -20.28 3.28 -5.23
N ASP A 76 -20.63 4.19 -4.33
CA ASP A 76 -19.80 5.33 -3.93
C ASP A 76 -18.78 4.96 -2.84
N PRO A 77 -17.60 5.62 -2.82
CA PRO A 77 -16.61 5.46 -1.75
C PRO A 77 -17.19 5.91 -0.40
N PRO A 78 -17.22 5.05 0.62
CA PRO A 78 -17.78 5.42 1.91
C PRO A 78 -16.84 6.36 2.65
N ARG A 79 -17.37 7.43 3.25
CA ARG A 79 -16.57 8.34 4.09
C ARG A 79 -16.00 7.63 5.32
N ALA A 80 -16.80 6.81 5.98
CA ALA A 80 -16.40 5.98 7.12
C ALA A 80 -16.81 4.52 6.86
N PRO A 81 -16.03 3.53 7.32
CA PRO A 81 -16.31 2.12 7.05
C PRO A 81 -17.36 1.55 8.03
N GLU A 82 -18.56 2.13 8.08
CA GLU A 82 -19.62 1.76 9.05
C GLU A 82 -19.97 0.26 9.01
N THR A 83 -20.04 -0.33 7.81
CA THR A 83 -20.30 -1.77 7.60
C THR A 83 -19.02 -2.57 7.26
N GLY A 84 -17.85 -1.93 7.30
CA GLY A 84 -16.57 -2.49 6.87
C GLY A 84 -16.45 -2.69 5.36
N PHE A 85 -15.22 -2.95 4.89
CA PHE A 85 -14.92 -3.21 3.47
C PHE A 85 -14.97 -4.70 3.09
N SER A 86 -15.07 -5.55 4.09
CA SER A 86 -15.16 -7.00 4.00
C SER A 86 -15.58 -7.52 5.36
N ALA A 87 -16.29 -8.66 5.41
CA ALA A 87 -16.59 -9.34 6.67
C ALA A 87 -15.32 -9.67 7.49
N GLN A 88 -14.16 -9.81 6.82
CA GLN A 88 -12.87 -10.16 7.43
C GLN A 88 -11.97 -8.95 7.74
N VAL A 89 -12.41 -7.73 7.45
CA VAL A 89 -11.66 -6.50 7.75
C VAL A 89 -12.08 -5.95 9.10
N GLU A 90 -11.12 -5.80 9.99
CA GLU A 90 -11.23 -4.94 11.16
C GLU A 90 -10.69 -3.55 10.80
N THR A 91 -11.40 -2.50 11.24
CA THR A 91 -10.94 -1.13 11.06
C THR A 91 -10.77 -0.43 12.39
N TYR A 92 -9.75 0.41 12.50
CA TYR A 92 -9.59 1.33 13.61
C TYR A 92 -9.29 2.73 13.09
N GLU A 93 -9.98 3.71 13.67
CA GLU A 93 -9.82 5.09 13.29
C GLU A 93 -8.48 5.62 13.81
N SER A 94 -7.65 6.09 12.88
CA SER A 94 -6.32 6.64 13.18
C SER A 94 -6.27 8.16 13.06
N LEU A 95 -7.16 8.75 12.25
CA LEU A 95 -7.45 10.18 12.26
C LEU A 95 -8.97 10.36 12.29
N PRO A 96 -9.52 11.04 13.29
CA PRO A 96 -10.97 11.25 13.44
C PRO A 96 -11.64 11.71 12.16
N GLY A 97 -12.64 10.96 11.72
CA GLY A 97 -13.47 11.21 10.53
C GLY A 97 -12.74 11.16 9.18
N LYS A 98 -11.47 10.73 9.14
CA LYS A 98 -10.61 10.87 7.95
C LYS A 98 -9.87 9.60 7.54
N LYS A 99 -9.25 8.87 8.48
CA LYS A 99 -8.37 7.74 8.15
C LYS A 99 -8.56 6.54 9.04
N TRP A 100 -8.81 5.39 8.43
CA TRP A 100 -9.00 4.10 9.08
C TRP A 100 -7.93 3.13 8.64
N LYS A 101 -7.37 2.41 9.59
CA LYS A 101 -6.38 1.38 9.34
C LYS A 101 -7.08 0.04 9.20
N LEU A 102 -6.57 -0.81 8.31
CA LEU A 102 -7.21 -2.06 7.91
C LEU A 102 -6.36 -3.23 8.35
N ARG A 103 -6.97 -4.18 9.06
CA ARG A 103 -6.34 -5.45 9.47
C ARG A 103 -7.28 -6.62 9.22
N CYS A 104 -6.73 -7.81 9.09
CA CYS A 104 -7.53 -9.03 9.12
C CYS A 104 -8.06 -9.30 10.54
N LYS A 105 -9.37 -9.50 10.71
CA LYS A 105 -10.00 -9.89 12.00
C LYS A 105 -9.44 -11.20 12.56
N THR A 106 -9.03 -12.12 11.68
CA THR A 106 -8.62 -13.46 12.10
C THR A 106 -7.15 -13.50 12.54
N CYS A 107 -6.22 -12.99 11.74
CA CYS A 107 -4.79 -13.10 12.02
C CYS A 107 -4.12 -11.78 12.42
N GLY A 108 -4.87 -10.67 12.49
CA GLY A 108 -4.35 -9.35 12.85
C GLY A 108 -3.43 -8.71 11.81
N SER A 109 -3.18 -9.38 10.67
CA SER A 109 -2.23 -8.90 9.67
C SER A 109 -2.62 -7.50 9.19
N PRO A 110 -1.66 -6.56 9.23
CA PRO A 110 -1.85 -5.22 8.70
C PRO A 110 -1.98 -5.29 7.17
N MET A 111 -3.06 -4.73 6.61
CA MET A 111 -3.34 -4.76 5.16
C MET A 111 -3.23 -3.39 4.48
N GLY A 112 -3.52 -2.32 5.22
CA GLY A 112 -3.46 -0.98 4.65
C GLY A 112 -4.19 0.09 5.45
N THR A 113 -4.62 1.13 4.73
CA THR A 113 -5.40 2.26 5.24
C THR A 113 -6.48 2.64 4.24
N TRP A 114 -7.65 3.03 4.72
CA TRP A 114 -8.65 3.79 3.99
C TRP A 114 -8.58 5.26 4.40
N ASN A 115 -8.57 6.16 3.42
CA ASN A 115 -8.75 7.59 3.64
C ASN A 115 -10.06 8.04 3.01
N GLY A 116 -11.09 8.21 3.83
CA GLY A 116 -12.42 8.60 3.38
C GLY A 116 -12.56 10.07 2.99
N GLU A 117 -11.64 10.94 3.42
CA GLU A 117 -11.60 12.34 2.96
C GLU A 117 -11.06 12.44 1.52
N ARG A 118 -10.17 11.51 1.13
CA ARG A 118 -9.54 11.51 -0.20
C ARG A 118 -10.04 10.40 -1.13
N SER A 119 -10.95 9.55 -0.66
CA SER A 119 -11.42 8.35 -1.35
C SER A 119 -10.27 7.50 -1.91
N LYS A 120 -9.26 7.23 -1.06
CA LYS A 120 -8.03 6.53 -1.44
C LYS A 120 -7.69 5.39 -0.49
N TRP A 121 -7.16 4.33 -1.09
CA TRP A 121 -6.50 3.25 -0.39
C TRP A 121 -5.02 3.57 -0.21
N THR A 122 -4.47 3.11 0.91
CA THR A 122 -3.07 2.75 1.03
C THR A 122 -3.00 1.24 1.19
N ILE A 123 -2.38 0.53 0.24
CA ILE A 123 -2.12 -0.91 0.35
C ILE A 123 -0.64 -1.12 0.69
N TRP A 124 -0.35 -2.08 1.56
CA TRP A 124 1.03 -2.47 1.89
C TRP A 124 1.47 -3.65 1.00
N PRO A 125 2.41 -3.47 0.05
CA PRO A 125 2.71 -4.47 -0.99
C PRO A 125 3.24 -5.80 -0.48
N ASN A 126 3.73 -5.87 0.76
CA ASN A 126 4.13 -7.14 1.38
C ASN A 126 2.96 -8.13 1.54
N THR A 127 1.71 -7.69 1.38
CA THR A 127 0.53 -8.56 1.35
C THR A 127 0.13 -9.01 -0.06
N ILE A 128 0.87 -8.62 -1.10
CA ILE A 128 0.64 -9.10 -2.48
C ILE A 128 0.99 -10.59 -2.54
N ALA A 129 0.18 -11.33 -3.31
CA ALA A 129 0.34 -12.75 -3.54
C ALA A 129 1.74 -13.06 -4.11
N ARG A 130 2.23 -14.25 -3.81
CA ARG A 130 3.51 -14.77 -4.34
C ARG A 130 3.26 -15.97 -5.22
N LYS A 131 4.07 -16.11 -6.28
CA LYS A 131 4.03 -17.29 -7.15
C LYS A 131 4.59 -18.49 -6.38
N PRO A 132 3.88 -19.63 -6.36
CA PRO A 132 4.45 -20.87 -5.84
C PRO A 132 5.74 -21.20 -6.60
N THR A 133 6.70 -21.75 -5.88
CA THR A 133 7.91 -22.35 -6.46
C THR A 133 7.92 -23.84 -6.12
N GLU A 134 8.73 -24.63 -6.82
CA GLU A 134 8.89 -26.07 -6.53
C GLU A 134 9.22 -26.34 -5.04
N LYS A 135 9.90 -25.40 -4.38
CA LYS A 135 10.29 -25.48 -2.97
C LYS A 135 9.21 -25.02 -1.99
N THR A 136 8.16 -24.35 -2.47
CA THR A 136 7.19 -23.64 -1.62
C THR A 136 5.76 -24.14 -1.81
N SER A 137 5.60 -25.35 -2.37
CA SER A 137 4.30 -26.00 -2.61
C SER A 137 3.50 -26.13 -1.30
N GLY A 138 2.64 -25.14 -1.04
CA GLY A 138 1.79 -25.05 0.14
C GLY A 138 2.09 -23.88 1.08
N ASN A 139 3.24 -23.22 0.97
CA ASN A 139 3.52 -22.00 1.72
C ASN A 139 3.21 -20.75 0.88
N LEU A 140 2.05 -20.15 1.13
CA LEU A 140 1.59 -18.91 0.48
C LEU A 140 2.56 -17.72 0.68
N ALA A 141 3.45 -17.78 1.67
CA ALA A 141 4.34 -16.66 2.00
C ALA A 141 5.68 -16.63 1.24
N GLU A 142 6.00 -17.66 0.43
CA GLU A 142 7.32 -17.82 -0.17
C GLU A 142 7.28 -17.83 -1.70
N GLY A 143 8.20 -17.07 -2.32
CA GLY A 143 8.31 -16.90 -3.76
C GLY A 143 8.35 -15.44 -4.22
N PRO A 144 8.62 -15.17 -5.52
CA PRO A 144 8.53 -13.82 -6.06
C PRO A 144 7.09 -13.33 -6.04
N PHE A 145 6.90 -12.00 -6.02
CA PHE A 145 5.56 -11.43 -6.14
C PHE A 145 4.88 -11.90 -7.43
N ASP A 146 3.60 -12.24 -7.31
CA ASP A 146 2.73 -12.55 -8.44
C ASP A 146 2.18 -11.25 -9.05
N ILE A 147 3.09 -10.51 -9.68
CA ILE A 147 2.81 -9.26 -10.39
C ILE A 147 3.29 -9.45 -11.84
N PRO A 148 2.48 -9.08 -12.84
CA PRO A 148 2.92 -9.05 -14.24
C PRO A 148 4.21 -8.23 -14.40
N ALA A 149 5.14 -8.72 -15.24
CA ALA A 149 6.50 -8.18 -15.33
C ALA A 149 6.52 -6.72 -15.82
N ASP A 150 5.58 -6.36 -16.67
CA ASP A 150 5.33 -5.00 -17.16
C ASP A 150 4.80 -4.09 -16.05
N ILE A 151 3.96 -4.59 -15.14
CA ILE A 151 3.39 -3.83 -14.01
C ILE A 151 4.38 -3.63 -12.87
N LEU A 152 5.23 -4.63 -12.58
CA LEU A 152 6.13 -4.66 -11.42
C LEU A 152 6.95 -3.37 -11.21
N PRO A 153 7.56 -2.74 -12.24
CA PRO A 153 8.30 -1.49 -12.09
C PRO A 153 7.47 -0.36 -11.44
N ARG A 154 6.16 -0.33 -11.66
CA ARG A 154 5.26 0.70 -11.11
C ARG A 154 4.98 0.50 -9.63
N PHE A 155 5.03 -0.74 -9.17
CA PHE A 155 4.81 -1.09 -7.78
C PHE A 155 6.05 -0.90 -6.93
N LYS A 156 7.26 -0.82 -7.51
CA LYS A 156 8.50 -0.56 -6.76
C LYS A 156 8.42 0.81 -6.07
N ALA A 157 8.89 0.89 -4.83
CA ALA A 157 9.06 2.17 -4.16
C ALA A 157 10.09 3.00 -4.92
N ASN A 158 9.84 4.30 -5.09
CA ASN A 158 10.74 5.20 -5.81
C ASN A 158 11.29 6.35 -4.94
N HIS A 159 10.90 6.41 -3.67
CA HIS A 159 11.44 7.36 -2.68
C HIS A 159 11.07 6.93 -1.25
N HIS A 160 11.69 7.60 -0.29
CA HIS A 160 11.34 7.60 1.12
C HIS A 160 10.60 8.88 1.46
N GLN A 161 9.51 8.74 2.21
CA GLN A 161 8.72 9.85 2.73
C GLN A 161 8.60 9.76 4.24
N PHE A 162 8.39 10.92 4.87
CA PHE A 162 8.49 11.05 6.31
C PHE A 162 9.86 10.59 6.82
N TYR A 163 10.94 10.86 6.09
CA TYR A 163 12.30 10.49 6.46
C TYR A 163 12.90 11.56 7.39
N GLY A 164 12.39 11.63 8.61
CA GLY A 164 12.75 12.65 9.60
C GLY A 164 13.40 12.06 10.87
N PRO A 165 13.41 12.81 11.98
CA PRO A 165 14.00 12.39 13.26
C PRO A 165 13.38 11.13 13.89
N TRP A 166 12.23 10.68 13.39
CA TRP A 166 11.52 9.49 13.88
C TRP A 166 11.88 8.20 13.11
N ARG A 167 12.78 8.26 12.11
CA ARG A 167 13.31 7.04 11.49
C ARG A 167 14.12 6.26 12.52
N THR A 168 14.07 4.93 12.45
CA THR A 168 14.81 4.07 13.38
C THR A 168 16.20 3.68 12.88
N MET A 169 16.51 3.99 11.62
CA MET A 169 17.78 3.70 10.96
C MET A 169 17.95 4.58 9.72
N ASP A 170 19.20 4.73 9.29
CA ASP A 170 19.56 5.29 7.99
C ASP A 170 19.46 4.22 6.90
N VAL A 171 19.10 4.62 5.67
CA VAL A 171 18.88 3.73 4.53
C VAL A 171 19.70 4.20 3.32
N TYR A 172 20.71 3.44 2.95
CA TYR A 172 21.64 3.75 1.86
C TYR A 172 21.30 2.99 0.57
N ASP A 173 20.14 3.28 0.00
CA ASP A 173 19.60 2.56 -1.17
C ASP A 173 19.58 3.39 -2.47
N GLY A 174 20.08 4.63 -2.42
CA GLY A 174 20.10 5.55 -3.55
C GLY A 174 18.74 6.14 -3.94
N LEU A 175 17.66 5.83 -3.22
CA LEU A 175 16.36 6.45 -3.43
C LEU A 175 16.28 7.82 -2.76
N ASP A 176 15.57 8.75 -3.39
CA ASP A 176 15.31 10.08 -2.84
C ASP A 176 14.60 10.01 -1.48
N LYS A 177 14.89 10.97 -0.59
CA LYS A 177 14.34 10.99 0.77
C LYS A 177 13.77 12.36 1.08
N PHE A 178 12.59 12.39 1.71
CA PHE A 178 11.87 13.62 2.02
C PHE A 178 11.35 13.60 3.46
N VAL A 179 11.39 14.73 4.16
CA VAL A 179 10.86 14.85 5.55
C VAL A 179 9.34 14.64 5.63
N GLY A 180 8.64 14.74 4.50
CA GLY A 180 7.22 14.53 4.36
C GLY A 180 6.92 13.90 2.99
N TYR A 181 5.92 14.42 2.28
CA TYR A 181 5.61 13.95 0.92
C TYR A 181 6.62 14.49 -0.11
N LYS A 182 6.98 13.66 -1.08
CA LYS A 182 7.76 14.06 -2.27
C LYS A 182 7.09 15.24 -2.98
N ASP A 183 7.92 16.12 -3.54
CA ASP A 183 7.55 17.34 -4.28
C ASP A 183 6.83 18.43 -3.45
N ILE A 184 6.60 18.18 -2.15
CA ILE A 184 5.96 19.12 -1.22
C ILE A 184 6.89 19.46 -0.06
N SER A 185 7.69 18.49 0.39
CA SER A 185 8.53 18.60 1.59
C SER A 185 10.02 18.68 1.25
N GLN A 186 10.83 19.19 2.18
CA GLN A 186 12.29 19.27 2.05
C GLN A 186 12.91 17.89 1.75
N LYS A 187 13.80 17.85 0.75
CA LYS A 187 14.63 16.70 0.43
C LYS A 187 15.79 16.59 1.44
N VAL A 188 16.12 15.38 1.83
CA VAL A 188 17.18 15.08 2.81
C VAL A 188 18.14 14.02 2.26
N ASP A 189 19.33 13.97 2.84
CA ASP A 189 20.32 12.92 2.56
C ASP A 189 19.99 11.60 3.29
N ASP A 190 20.85 10.60 3.13
CA ASP A 190 20.70 9.27 3.76
C ASP A 190 20.74 9.32 5.29
N GLU A 191 21.37 10.34 5.86
CA GLU A 191 21.45 10.64 7.30
C GLU A 191 20.31 11.58 7.76
N GLY A 192 19.35 11.87 6.89
CA GLY A 192 18.19 12.71 7.19
C GLY A 192 18.51 14.19 7.42
N ARG A 193 19.68 14.67 6.99
CA ARG A 193 20.06 16.09 7.01
C ARG A 193 19.48 16.78 5.79
N ALA A 194 19.08 18.04 5.94
CA ALA A 194 18.59 18.84 4.82
C ALA A 194 19.65 18.93 3.72
N LEU A 195 19.26 18.68 2.47
CA LEU A 195 20.07 19.04 1.32
C LEU A 195 19.81 20.53 1.04
N ASP A 196 20.85 21.35 1.14
CA ASP A 196 20.77 22.76 0.79
C ASP A 196 20.26 22.91 -0.65
N SER A 197 19.30 23.82 -0.84
CA SER A 197 18.65 24.11 -2.12
C SER A 197 19.53 24.92 -3.05
#